data_AF-A0A3P7EL48-F1
#
_entry.id   AF-A0A3P7EL48-F1
#
_cell.length_a   1.000
_cell.length_b   1.000
_cell.length_c   1.000
_cell.angle_alpha   90.00
_cell.angle_beta   90.00
_cell.angle_gamma   90.00
#
_symmetry.space_group_name_H-M   'P 1'
#
loop_
_entity.id
_entity.type
_entity.pdbx_description
1 polymer ?
#
loop_
_entity_poly.entity_id
_entity_poly.type
_entity_poly.pdbx_seq_one_letter_code
_entity_poly.pdbx_strand_id
1 'polypeptide(L)'
;MVHLVRRPNQPLKYGRICIATGGVPRPIIPHHPLVLTLRDTESVTHFRSRLSSARRVVLVGNGGIATEVAYEIKGCQVIWVVKHENISVPFLDPAASQFLLQSGLAKRQRATGGAANVGNGNGKSETAPLIRTLRYTLANRNSGGSTFQLVPAHDGTGAKEASKSTGSALGPDWTQGQRFAGIMEEGTLNRPLKVVYKCQVDQILSPSEFAESGDTAVESDSEGPLLPSVCPKSWPLYVRLSNGECYGADFVISAIGVEANLISSTSTAFPTFAVPSAPCPVVLEAQDGIATASIAEGGGVVVNEMMQSSVPEVYAAGDCAFAGWRPKAPHWFQMRLWSQARQTAFQAAKSMFYHTIGEEAPLDFSFEIFTHVTHFFGFKLHLPQLPNYVMHFGIILFIIFTHTKTQSWHRAEWFQRRGNECMGKS
;
A
#
# COMPACT_ATOMS: atom_id res chain seq x y z
N MET A 1 8.62 14.13 -28.46
CA MET A 1 8.57 12.79 -29.12
C MET A 1 8.69 11.73 -28.05
N VAL A 2 8.16 10.51 -28.23
CA VAL A 2 8.42 9.39 -27.30
C VAL A 2 9.23 8.32 -28.01
N HIS A 3 10.41 8.00 -27.47
CA HIS A 3 11.25 6.92 -27.96
C HIS A 3 10.93 5.64 -27.19
N LEU A 4 10.48 4.61 -27.90
CA LEU A 4 10.23 3.30 -27.29
C LEU A 4 11.54 2.51 -27.32
N VAL A 5 11.93 1.89 -26.20
CA VAL A 5 13.17 1.09 -26.09
C VAL A 5 13.28 0.03 -27.19
N ARG A 6 12.16 -0.61 -27.56
CA ARG A 6 12.12 -1.64 -28.62
C ARG A 6 12.12 -1.08 -30.04
N ARG A 7 11.91 0.23 -30.22
CA ARG A 7 11.81 0.93 -31.51
C ARG A 7 12.45 2.33 -31.43
N PRO A 8 13.76 2.44 -31.12
CA PRO A 8 14.40 3.73 -30.85
C PRO A 8 14.36 4.67 -32.06
N ASN A 9 14.43 4.09 -33.26
CA ASN A 9 14.45 4.83 -34.54
C ASN A 9 13.04 5.14 -35.09
N GLN A 10 11.97 4.76 -34.39
CA GLN A 10 10.59 5.04 -34.79
C GLN A 10 9.83 5.68 -33.63
N PRO A 11 10.16 6.93 -33.29
CA PRO A 11 9.54 7.61 -32.17
C PRO A 11 8.07 7.94 -32.43
N LEU A 12 7.26 7.90 -31.38
CA LEU A 12 5.85 8.30 -31.42
C LEU A 12 5.74 9.83 -31.34
N LYS A 13 4.96 10.40 -32.26
CA LYS A 13 4.52 11.79 -32.21
C LYS A 13 3.29 11.90 -31.32
N TYR A 14 3.21 12.96 -30.53
CA TYR A 14 2.04 13.30 -29.74
C TYR A 14 1.74 14.79 -29.91
N GLY A 15 0.46 15.15 -29.85
CA GLY A 15 0.07 16.55 -29.64
C GLY A 15 0.21 16.92 -28.16
N ARG A 16 -0.29 16.06 -27.27
CA ARG A 16 -0.12 16.14 -25.81
C ARG A 16 0.04 14.73 -25.24
N ILE A 17 0.72 14.61 -24.12
CA ILE A 17 0.98 13.33 -23.46
C ILE A 17 0.80 13.45 -21.95
N CYS A 18 0.27 12.40 -21.32
CA CYS A 18 0.21 12.27 -19.87
C CYS A 18 1.09 11.10 -19.43
N ILE A 19 2.04 11.36 -18.53
CA ILE A 19 2.89 10.37 -17.88
C ILE A 19 2.11 9.79 -16.69
N ALA A 20 1.81 8.50 -16.75
CA ALA A 20 1.09 7.77 -15.71
C ALA A 20 1.78 6.44 -15.37
N THR A 21 3.11 6.48 -15.21
CA THR A 21 3.94 5.29 -14.93
C THR A 21 3.82 4.76 -13.51
N GLY A 22 3.10 5.48 -12.65
CA GLY A 22 2.86 5.09 -11.27
C GLY A 22 4.12 5.14 -10.41
N GLY A 23 4.14 4.30 -9.38
CA GLY A 23 5.21 4.24 -8.40
C GLY A 23 5.76 2.84 -8.22
N VAL A 24 6.94 2.78 -7.60
CA VAL A 24 7.74 1.57 -7.42
C VAL A 24 8.02 1.40 -5.93
N PRO A 25 7.89 0.20 -5.35
CA PRO A 25 8.23 0.01 -3.94
C PRO A 25 9.68 0.38 -3.66
N ARG A 26 9.92 1.00 -2.51
CA ARG A 26 11.27 1.20 -1.98
C ARG A 26 11.66 -0.06 -1.19
N PRO A 27 12.50 -0.97 -1.72
CA PRO A 27 12.94 -2.12 -0.95
C PRO A 27 13.90 -1.67 0.16
N ILE A 28 13.85 -2.34 1.31
CA ILE A 28 14.79 -2.07 2.40
C ILE A 28 16.23 -2.47 2.05
N ILE A 29 16.36 -3.55 1.28
CA ILE A 29 17.61 -3.95 0.63
C ILE A 29 17.27 -4.29 -0.82
N PRO A 30 17.72 -3.48 -1.80
CA PRO A 30 17.51 -3.76 -3.22
C PRO A 30 18.06 -5.13 -3.63
N HIS A 31 17.35 -5.83 -4.51
CA HIS A 31 17.76 -7.10 -5.14
C HIS A 31 18.04 -8.28 -4.18
N HIS A 32 17.68 -8.20 -2.91
CA HIS A 32 17.85 -9.31 -1.98
C HIS A 32 16.78 -10.40 -2.22
N PRO A 33 17.16 -11.69 -2.43
CA PRO A 33 16.23 -12.74 -2.86
C PRO A 33 15.16 -13.12 -1.82
N LEU A 34 15.41 -12.78 -0.55
CA LEU A 34 14.47 -13.02 0.56
C LEU A 34 13.83 -11.72 1.09
N VAL A 35 13.94 -10.61 0.36
CA VAL A 35 13.22 -9.36 0.67
C VAL A 35 12.20 -9.12 -0.43
N LEU A 36 10.93 -9.23 -0.08
CA LEU A 36 9.81 -9.07 -1.01
C LEU A 36 9.18 -7.70 -0.84
N THR A 37 8.69 -7.13 -1.94
CA THR A 37 7.84 -5.94 -1.95
C THR A 37 6.49 -6.30 -2.57
N LEU A 38 5.47 -5.47 -2.33
CA LEU A 38 4.13 -5.64 -2.88
C LEU A 38 3.74 -4.39 -3.67
N ARG A 39 3.34 -4.56 -4.92
CA ARG A 39 2.90 -3.46 -5.81
C ARG A 39 1.81 -3.83 -6.79
N ASP A 40 1.91 -5.00 -7.39
CA ASP A 40 1.07 -5.45 -8.49
C ASP A 40 0.65 -6.92 -8.31
N THR A 41 -0.18 -7.40 -9.23
CA THR A 41 -0.69 -8.78 -9.22
C THR A 41 0.41 -9.85 -9.23
N GLU A 42 1.56 -9.57 -9.84
CA GLU A 42 2.68 -10.52 -9.95
C GLU A 42 3.40 -10.63 -8.62
N SER A 43 3.69 -9.49 -7.99
CA SER A 43 4.27 -9.42 -6.64
C SER A 43 3.38 -10.11 -5.60
N VAL A 44 2.04 -9.98 -5.70
CA VAL A 44 1.09 -10.69 -4.82
C VAL A 44 1.13 -12.19 -5.06
N THR A 45 1.18 -12.63 -6.32
CA THR A 45 1.27 -14.06 -6.66
C THR A 45 2.56 -14.66 -6.12
N HIS A 46 3.68 -13.95 -6.31
CA HIS A 46 4.98 -14.35 -5.78
C HIS A 46 4.99 -14.41 -4.25
N PHE A 47 4.45 -13.37 -3.59
CA PHE A 47 4.29 -13.33 -2.15
C PHE A 47 3.46 -14.51 -1.62
N ARG A 48 2.31 -14.83 -2.23
CA ARG A 48 1.47 -15.97 -1.84
C ARG A 48 2.22 -17.29 -1.97
N SER A 49 2.96 -17.47 -3.06
CA SER A 49 3.78 -18.67 -3.27
C SER A 49 4.83 -18.83 -2.17
N ARG A 50 5.57 -17.77 -1.85
CA ARG A 50 6.60 -17.79 -0.79
C ARG A 50 6.01 -17.97 0.60
N LEU A 51 4.85 -17.35 0.86
CA LEU A 51 4.17 -17.44 2.14
C LEU A 51 3.71 -18.88 2.44
N SER A 52 3.26 -19.64 1.44
CA SER A 52 2.68 -20.98 1.63
C SER A 52 3.55 -21.97 2.40
N SER A 53 4.88 -21.84 2.33
CA SER A 53 5.84 -22.67 3.05
C SER A 53 6.45 -21.98 4.28
N ALA A 54 6.05 -20.73 4.57
CA ALA A 54 6.65 -19.93 5.63
C ALA A 54 5.97 -20.14 6.98
N ARG A 55 6.79 -20.14 8.03
CA ARG A 55 6.44 -20.25 9.44
C ARG A 55 6.49 -18.89 10.11
N ARG A 56 7.45 -18.05 9.73
CA ARG A 56 7.60 -16.69 10.26
C ARG A 56 8.10 -15.74 9.18
N VAL A 57 7.50 -14.55 9.12
CA VAL A 57 7.94 -13.44 8.27
C VAL A 57 8.21 -12.20 9.10
N VAL A 58 9.17 -11.39 8.67
CA VAL A 58 9.38 -10.05 9.22
C VAL A 58 8.73 -9.04 8.28
N LEU A 59 7.75 -8.30 8.76
CA LEU A 59 7.08 -7.23 8.02
C LEU A 59 7.65 -5.88 8.47
N VAL A 60 8.16 -5.09 7.53
CA VAL A 60 8.79 -3.79 7.82
C VAL A 60 8.01 -2.67 7.15
N GLY A 61 7.53 -1.72 7.94
CA GLY A 61 6.78 -0.56 7.45
C GLY A 61 5.52 -0.32 8.27
N ASN A 62 4.97 0.89 8.21
CA ASN A 62 3.83 1.29 9.05
C ASN A 62 2.71 1.96 8.23
N GLY A 63 2.71 1.76 6.90
CA GLY A 63 1.71 2.29 5.98
C GLY A 63 0.61 1.26 5.66
N GLY A 64 -0.29 1.61 4.73
CA GLY A 64 -1.52 0.85 4.50
C GLY A 64 -1.27 -0.59 4.07
N ILE A 65 -0.30 -0.79 3.17
CA ILE A 65 0.14 -2.13 2.74
C ILE A 65 0.60 -2.97 3.93
N ALA A 66 1.41 -2.39 4.83
CA ALA A 66 1.90 -3.12 6.00
C ALA A 66 0.74 -3.49 6.94
N THR A 67 -0.15 -2.54 7.20
CA THR A 67 -1.31 -2.76 8.08
C THR A 67 -2.24 -3.85 7.56
N GLU A 68 -2.52 -3.86 6.25
CA GLU A 68 -3.34 -4.89 5.62
C GLU A 68 -2.65 -6.25 5.67
N VAL A 69 -1.36 -6.32 5.27
CA VAL A 69 -0.58 -7.57 5.29
C VAL A 69 -0.49 -8.16 6.69
N ALA A 70 -0.25 -7.35 7.72
CA ALA A 70 -0.17 -7.81 9.11
C ALA A 70 -1.46 -8.52 9.55
N TYR A 71 -2.61 -8.06 9.04
CA TYR A 71 -3.92 -8.61 9.38
C TYR A 71 -4.37 -9.78 8.48
N GLU A 72 -3.97 -9.81 7.21
CA GLU A 72 -4.43 -10.85 6.28
C GLU A 72 -3.64 -12.16 6.40
N ILE A 73 -2.38 -12.11 6.84
CA ILE A 73 -1.56 -13.31 7.00
C ILE A 73 -2.13 -14.21 8.11
N LYS A 74 -2.36 -15.48 7.76
CA LYS A 74 -2.76 -16.57 8.64
C LYS A 74 -1.75 -17.72 8.55
N GLY A 75 -1.74 -18.63 9.53
CA GLY A 75 -0.86 -19.82 9.49
C GLY A 75 0.65 -19.51 9.38
N CYS A 76 1.05 -18.31 9.76
CA CYS A 76 2.42 -17.82 9.74
C CYS A 76 2.54 -16.73 10.82
N GLN A 77 3.62 -16.74 11.59
CA GLN A 77 3.89 -15.67 12.53
C GLN A 77 4.40 -14.43 11.79
N VAL A 78 3.82 -13.27 12.10
CA VAL A 78 4.27 -11.98 11.61
C VAL A 78 4.99 -11.24 12.73
N ILE A 79 6.27 -10.92 12.52
CA ILE A 79 7.00 -9.94 13.33
C ILE A 79 6.92 -8.60 12.60
N TRP A 80 6.08 -7.69 13.09
CA TRP A 80 5.81 -6.41 12.47
C TRP A 80 6.68 -5.30 13.09
N VAL A 81 7.68 -4.86 12.35
CA VAL A 81 8.66 -3.86 12.75
C VAL A 81 8.16 -2.47 12.36
N VAL A 82 7.95 -1.60 13.36
CA VAL A 82 7.45 -0.23 13.16
C VAL A 82 8.37 0.79 13.83
N LYS A 83 8.74 1.84 13.08
CA LYS A 83 9.60 2.92 13.58
C LYS A 83 8.94 3.82 14.64
N HIS A 84 7.62 3.76 14.75
CA HIS A 84 6.83 4.69 15.54
C HIS A 84 6.34 4.04 16.84
N GLU A 85 5.72 4.85 17.71
CA GLU A 85 5.15 4.37 18.97
C GLU A 85 3.85 3.58 18.79
N ASN A 86 3.18 3.75 17.64
CA ASN A 86 1.89 3.16 17.32
C ASN A 86 1.88 2.61 15.89
N ILE A 87 0.96 1.70 15.60
CA ILE A 87 0.77 1.16 14.25
C ILE A 87 -0.03 2.12 13.36
N SER A 88 0.16 2.04 12.05
CA SER A 88 -0.62 2.78 11.04
C SER A 88 -0.69 4.31 11.25
N VAL A 89 0.39 4.90 11.77
CA VAL A 89 0.49 6.35 12.07
C VAL A 89 0.06 7.28 10.93
N PRO A 90 0.29 6.98 9.63
CA PRO A 90 -0.21 7.83 8.55
C PRO A 90 -1.74 7.95 8.51
N PHE A 91 -2.47 7.07 9.20
CA PHE A 91 -3.92 6.95 9.13
C PHE A 91 -4.62 7.02 10.48
N LEU A 92 -3.94 6.66 11.57
CA LEU A 92 -4.56 6.47 12.88
C LEU A 92 -3.86 7.30 13.95
N ASP A 93 -4.66 7.83 14.87
CA ASP A 93 -4.17 8.30 16.16
C ASP A 93 -3.80 7.10 17.08
N PRO A 94 -3.11 7.34 18.21
CA PRO A 94 -2.72 6.27 19.13
C PRO A 94 -3.90 5.45 19.69
N ALA A 95 -5.02 6.10 20.00
CA ALA A 95 -6.18 5.43 20.60
C ALA A 95 -6.87 4.49 19.59
N ALA A 96 -7.09 4.96 18.36
CA ALA A 96 -7.63 4.16 17.27
C ALA A 96 -6.71 2.99 16.92
N SER A 97 -5.39 3.23 16.93
CA SER A 97 -4.36 2.19 16.71
C SER A 97 -4.45 1.07 17.75
N GLN A 98 -4.52 1.44 19.03
CA GLN A 98 -4.63 0.49 20.13
C GLN A 98 -5.94 -0.31 20.06
N PHE A 99 -7.06 0.38 19.83
CA PHE A 99 -8.38 -0.24 19.69
C PHE A 99 -8.41 -1.29 18.57
N LEU A 100 -7.89 -0.95 17.39
CA LEU A 100 -7.89 -1.82 16.23
C LEU A 100 -7.00 -3.05 16.43
N LEU A 101 -5.81 -2.87 17.02
CA LEU A 101 -4.91 -3.99 17.31
C LEU A 101 -5.56 -4.97 18.29
N GLN A 102 -6.09 -4.48 19.41
CA GLN A 102 -6.76 -5.32 20.41
C GLN A 102 -7.98 -6.04 19.83
N SER A 103 -8.83 -5.31 19.11
CA SER A 103 -10.03 -5.87 18.49
C SER A 103 -9.71 -6.90 17.40
N GLY A 104 -8.68 -6.65 16.60
CA GLY A 104 -8.20 -7.55 15.57
C GLY A 104 -7.65 -8.86 16.14
N LEU A 105 -6.82 -8.77 17.19
CA LEU A 105 -6.30 -9.94 17.90
C LEU A 105 -7.42 -10.76 18.56
N ALA A 106 -8.37 -10.10 19.22
CA ALA A 106 -9.52 -10.76 19.84
C ALA A 106 -10.46 -11.44 18.81
N LYS A 107 -10.61 -10.85 17.60
CA LYS A 107 -11.35 -11.50 16.50
C LYS A 107 -10.64 -12.76 16.01
N ARG A 108 -9.30 -12.71 15.86
CA ARG A 108 -8.49 -13.88 15.46
C ARG A 108 -8.62 -15.03 16.47
N GLN A 109 -8.50 -14.74 17.76
CA GLN A 109 -8.63 -15.74 18.83
C GLN A 109 -10.04 -16.38 18.89
N ARG A 110 -11.09 -15.59 18.65
CA ARG A 110 -12.47 -16.12 18.58
C ARG A 110 -12.69 -17.02 17.37
N ALA A 111 -12.11 -16.70 16.23
CA ALA A 111 -12.19 -17.52 15.03
C ALA A 111 -11.52 -18.90 15.24
N THR A 112 -10.42 -18.96 15.99
CA THR A 112 -9.72 -20.22 16.31
C THR A 112 -10.39 -21.03 17.42
N GLY A 113 -11.06 -20.38 18.40
CA GLY A 113 -11.72 -21.05 19.53
C GLY A 113 -13.12 -21.62 19.23
N GLY A 114 -13.81 -21.15 18.18
CA GLY A 114 -15.17 -21.58 17.84
C GLY A 114 -15.28 -22.92 17.11
N ALA A 115 -14.17 -23.52 16.68
CA ALA A 115 -14.16 -24.77 15.92
C ALA A 115 -14.27 -26.04 16.80
N ALA A 116 -14.17 -25.91 18.13
CA ALA A 116 -14.11 -27.07 19.04
C ALA A 116 -15.48 -27.61 19.49
N ASN A 117 -16.62 -26.99 19.11
CA ASN A 117 -17.91 -27.44 19.65
C ASN A 117 -19.14 -27.04 18.80
N VAL A 118 -19.22 -27.43 17.53
CA VAL A 118 -20.52 -27.54 16.82
C VAL A 118 -20.47 -28.68 15.81
N GLY A 119 -21.28 -29.71 16.05
CA GLY A 119 -21.49 -30.82 15.12
C GLY A 119 -22.16 -30.38 13.82
N ASN A 120 -21.80 -31.10 12.76
CA ASN A 120 -22.47 -31.28 11.47
C ASN A 120 -23.56 -30.23 11.09
N GLY A 121 -23.17 -29.21 10.34
CA GLY A 121 -24.10 -28.26 9.73
C GLY A 121 -23.42 -27.43 8.63
N ASN A 122 -23.93 -27.57 7.40
CA ASN A 122 -23.52 -26.94 6.14
C ASN A 122 -22.57 -25.73 6.24
N GLY A 123 -21.45 -25.84 5.51
CA GLY A 123 -20.45 -24.79 5.32
C GLY A 123 -21.08 -23.44 5.00
N LYS A 124 -21.03 -22.53 5.97
CA LYS A 124 -21.36 -21.12 5.76
C LYS A 124 -20.26 -20.52 4.91
N SER A 125 -20.55 -20.37 3.61
CA SER A 125 -19.82 -19.50 2.69
C SER A 125 -19.52 -18.18 3.39
N GLU A 126 -18.24 -17.81 3.46
CA GLU A 126 -17.86 -16.43 3.70
C GLU A 126 -18.65 -15.56 2.72
N THR A 127 -19.26 -14.49 3.25
CA THR A 127 -20.17 -13.61 2.54
C THR A 127 -19.54 -13.11 1.26
N ALA A 128 -20.16 -13.41 0.11
CA ALA A 128 -19.75 -12.90 -1.19
C ALA A 128 -19.68 -11.35 -1.15
N PRO A 129 -18.64 -10.73 -1.72
CA PRO A 129 -18.45 -9.30 -1.57
C PRO A 129 -19.37 -8.50 -2.49
N LEU A 130 -20.25 -7.71 -1.87
CA LEU A 130 -20.95 -6.57 -2.47
C LEU A 130 -20.02 -5.35 -2.45
N ILE A 131 -19.23 -5.18 -3.51
CA ILE A 131 -18.84 -3.93 -4.20
C ILE A 131 -17.95 -4.40 -5.34
N ARG A 132 -18.54 -4.57 -6.54
CA ARG A 132 -17.78 -4.82 -7.76
C ARG A 132 -17.31 -3.47 -8.26
N THR A 133 -16.00 -3.22 -8.20
CA THR A 133 -15.42 -2.15 -9.00
C THR A 133 -15.68 -2.51 -10.46
N LEU A 134 -16.47 -1.73 -11.18
CA LEU A 134 -16.68 -1.91 -12.61
C LEU A 134 -15.33 -1.79 -13.31
N ARG A 135 -14.76 -2.92 -13.70
CA ARG A 135 -13.59 -2.95 -14.58
C ARG A 135 -14.10 -2.72 -15.99
N TYR A 136 -13.60 -1.71 -16.67
CA TYR A 136 -13.88 -1.51 -18.10
C TYR A 136 -12.79 -2.20 -18.90
N THR A 137 -13.19 -2.90 -19.96
CA THR A 137 -12.28 -3.50 -20.93
C THR A 137 -12.57 -2.91 -22.31
N LEU A 138 -11.59 -2.97 -23.20
CA LEU A 138 -11.81 -2.66 -24.60
C LEU A 138 -12.63 -3.81 -25.20
N ALA A 139 -13.73 -3.49 -25.88
CA ALA A 139 -14.52 -4.49 -26.59
C ALA A 139 -13.63 -5.30 -27.55
N ASN A 140 -13.82 -6.62 -27.57
CA ASN A 140 -13.01 -7.51 -28.39
C ASN A 140 -13.18 -7.18 -29.88
N ARG A 141 -12.07 -7.34 -30.62
CA ARG A 141 -11.86 -6.95 -32.03
C ARG A 141 -12.66 -7.78 -33.06
N ASN A 142 -13.90 -8.14 -32.79
CA ASN A 142 -14.71 -8.87 -33.76
C ASN A 142 -15.87 -7.98 -34.22
N SER A 143 -15.66 -7.35 -35.39
CA SER A 143 -16.61 -6.74 -36.34
C SER A 143 -16.27 -5.28 -36.67
N GLY A 144 -15.51 -5.06 -37.75
CA GLY A 144 -15.59 -3.93 -38.71
C GLY A 144 -15.75 -2.46 -38.30
N GLY A 145 -15.87 -2.10 -37.02
CA GLY A 145 -16.13 -0.75 -36.55
C GLY A 145 -14.87 -0.07 -36.02
N SER A 146 -14.59 1.15 -36.51
CA SER A 146 -13.38 1.93 -36.22
C SER A 146 -13.38 2.65 -34.86
N THR A 147 -14.30 2.33 -33.96
CA THR A 147 -14.52 3.13 -32.73
C THR A 147 -14.22 2.31 -31.48
N PHE A 148 -13.30 2.79 -30.65
CA PHE A 148 -13.00 2.19 -29.35
C PHE A 148 -14.20 2.35 -28.41
N GLN A 149 -14.86 1.25 -28.06
CA GLN A 149 -15.95 1.25 -27.09
C GLN A 149 -15.46 0.64 -25.77
N LEU A 150 -15.52 1.43 -24.69
CA LEU A 150 -15.32 0.95 -23.33
C LEU A 150 -16.58 0.16 -22.92
N VAL A 151 -16.40 -1.11 -22.59
CA VAL A 151 -17.50 -1.98 -22.13
C VAL A 151 -17.23 -2.47 -20.71
N PRO A 152 -18.26 -2.54 -19.84
CA PRO A 152 -18.15 -3.20 -18.54
C PRO A 152 -17.69 -4.65 -18.72
N ALA A 153 -16.68 -5.07 -17.96
CA ALA A 153 -16.26 -6.47 -17.92
C ALA A 153 -17.39 -7.29 -17.29
N HIS A 154 -18.08 -8.13 -18.08
CA HIS A 154 -19.16 -8.98 -17.58
C HIS A 154 -18.62 -10.21 -16.81
N ASP A 155 -19.20 -10.45 -15.63
CA ASP A 155 -18.80 -11.46 -14.63
C ASP A 155 -19.03 -12.94 -15.00
N GLY A 156 -19.34 -13.27 -16.26
CA GLY A 156 -19.75 -14.64 -16.64
C GLY A 156 -18.64 -15.52 -17.23
N THR A 157 -17.72 -14.93 -17.97
CA THR A 157 -16.73 -15.67 -18.79
C THR A 157 -15.31 -15.13 -18.65
N GLY A 158 -15.15 -13.96 -18.03
CA GLY A 158 -13.87 -13.26 -17.88
C GLY A 158 -13.00 -13.70 -16.70
N ALA A 159 -13.45 -14.57 -15.79
CA ALA A 159 -12.61 -15.00 -14.66
C ALA A 159 -11.33 -15.74 -15.11
N LYS A 160 -11.38 -16.41 -16.27
CA LYS A 160 -10.20 -17.04 -16.91
C LYS A 160 -9.39 -16.09 -17.80
N GLU A 161 -9.91 -14.92 -18.16
CA GLU A 161 -9.18 -13.89 -18.94
C GLU A 161 -8.61 -12.78 -18.07
N ALA A 162 -9.22 -12.47 -16.92
CA ALA A 162 -8.68 -11.57 -15.91
C ALA A 162 -7.38 -12.11 -15.28
N SER A 163 -7.13 -13.41 -15.38
CA SER A 163 -5.83 -14.01 -15.04
C SER A 163 -4.76 -13.81 -16.11
N LYS A 164 -5.08 -13.22 -17.27
CA LYS A 164 -4.11 -12.88 -18.33
C LYS A 164 -3.60 -11.43 -18.26
N SER A 165 -4.31 -10.52 -17.59
CA SER A 165 -3.83 -9.14 -17.39
C SER A 165 -2.98 -9.07 -16.12
N THR A 166 -1.69 -9.40 -16.23
CA THR A 166 -0.72 -9.27 -15.14
C THR A 166 -0.08 -7.87 -15.14
N GLY A 167 0.44 -7.42 -13.99
CA GLY A 167 1.18 -6.15 -13.86
C GLY A 167 0.35 -4.92 -13.50
N SER A 168 -0.94 -5.07 -13.17
CA SER A 168 -1.74 -3.95 -12.66
C SER A 168 -1.40 -3.65 -11.20
N ALA A 169 -1.26 -2.36 -10.88
CA ALA A 169 -1.09 -1.92 -9.49
C ALA A 169 -2.26 -2.36 -8.60
N LEU A 170 -1.97 -2.65 -7.33
CA LEU A 170 -2.98 -3.11 -6.37
C LEU A 170 -3.99 -1.99 -6.05
N GLY A 171 -5.27 -2.30 -6.22
CA GLY A 171 -6.38 -1.45 -5.78
C GLY A 171 -6.77 -1.71 -4.32
N PRO A 172 -7.79 -1.02 -3.79
CA PRO A 172 -8.19 -1.11 -2.38
C PRO A 172 -8.66 -2.51 -1.93
N ASP A 173 -9.16 -3.31 -2.86
CA ASP A 173 -9.70 -4.66 -2.58
C ASP A 173 -8.74 -5.77 -3.03
N TRP A 174 -7.43 -5.51 -3.07
CA TRP A 174 -6.46 -6.46 -3.63
C TRP A 174 -6.36 -7.79 -2.87
N THR A 175 -6.76 -7.82 -1.61
CA THR A 175 -6.78 -9.01 -0.76
C THR A 175 -8.04 -9.86 -0.99
N GLN A 176 -9.06 -9.31 -1.65
CA GLN A 176 -10.37 -9.93 -1.78
C GLN A 176 -10.32 -11.23 -2.58
N GLY A 177 -10.85 -12.31 -1.98
CA GLY A 177 -10.85 -13.65 -2.58
C GLY A 177 -9.47 -14.30 -2.65
N GLN A 178 -8.45 -13.70 -2.04
CA GLN A 178 -7.10 -14.26 -1.93
C GLN A 178 -6.92 -14.91 -0.56
N ARG A 179 -6.17 -16.02 -0.53
CA ARG A 179 -5.75 -16.66 0.71
C ARG A 179 -4.26 -16.43 0.93
N PHE A 180 -3.92 -15.79 2.06
CA PHE A 180 -2.55 -15.54 2.53
C PHE A 180 -2.26 -16.41 3.75
N ALA A 181 -2.04 -17.70 3.51
CA ALA A 181 -1.79 -18.68 4.56
C ALA A 181 -0.36 -19.24 4.46
N GLY A 182 0.34 -19.31 5.60
CA GLY A 182 1.58 -20.07 5.73
C GLY A 182 1.36 -21.54 6.06
N ILE A 183 2.45 -22.21 6.41
CA ILE A 183 2.49 -23.67 6.60
C ILE A 183 1.90 -24.12 7.95
N MET A 184 1.73 -23.21 8.91
CA MET A 184 1.27 -23.57 10.25
C MET A 184 -0.25 -23.69 10.30
N GLU A 185 -0.73 -24.72 11.01
CA GLU A 185 -2.17 -24.91 11.23
C GLU A 185 -2.78 -23.75 12.03
N GLU A 186 -3.95 -23.28 11.59
CA GLU A 186 -4.65 -22.18 12.24
C GLU A 186 -5.07 -22.59 13.65
N GLY A 187 -4.66 -21.81 14.65
CA GLY A 187 -4.88 -22.12 16.08
C GLY A 187 -3.66 -22.70 16.81
N THR A 188 -2.62 -23.16 16.10
CA THR A 188 -1.35 -23.57 16.76
C THR A 188 -0.49 -22.38 17.21
N LEU A 189 -0.69 -21.22 16.58
CA LEU A 189 0.01 -19.98 16.91
C LEU A 189 -0.72 -19.21 18.00
N ASN A 190 -0.18 -19.23 19.21
CA ASN A 190 -0.65 -18.39 20.31
C ASN A 190 -0.42 -16.90 20.02
N ARG A 191 0.65 -16.58 19.28
CA ARG A 191 1.10 -15.21 19.00
C ARG A 191 1.33 -15.02 17.49
N PRO A 192 0.26 -15.00 16.68
CA PRO A 192 0.37 -14.93 15.22
C PRO A 192 0.89 -13.57 14.72
N LEU A 193 0.78 -12.51 15.53
CA LEU A 193 1.30 -11.18 15.23
C LEU A 193 2.01 -10.64 16.48
N LYS A 194 3.29 -10.26 16.32
CA LYS A 194 4.06 -9.49 17.30
C LYS A 194 4.46 -8.18 16.66
N VAL A 195 4.17 -7.07 17.33
CA VAL A 195 4.60 -5.74 16.87
C VAL A 195 5.83 -5.33 17.67
N VAL A 196 6.89 -4.92 17.00
CA VAL A 196 8.10 -4.37 17.61
C VAL A 196 8.15 -2.88 17.28
N TYR A 197 7.90 -2.06 18.30
CA TYR A 197 7.79 -0.61 18.18
C TYR A 197 9.15 0.08 18.27
N LYS A 198 9.18 1.36 17.86
CA LYS A 198 10.34 2.27 18.03
C LYS A 198 11.65 1.69 17.52
N CYS A 199 11.60 0.90 16.45
CA CYS A 199 12.79 0.29 15.87
C CYS A 199 12.72 0.24 14.34
N GLN A 200 13.89 0.04 13.75
CA GLN A 200 14.04 -0.21 12.32
C GLN A 200 14.96 -1.40 12.12
N VAL A 201 14.95 -1.98 10.92
CA VAL A 201 15.97 -2.96 10.55
C VAL A 201 17.31 -2.25 10.49
N ASP A 202 18.27 -2.79 11.24
CA ASP A 202 19.67 -2.40 11.22
C ASP A 202 20.42 -3.21 10.17
N GLN A 203 20.29 -4.54 10.22
CA GLN A 203 20.95 -5.45 9.28
C GLN A 203 20.09 -6.69 8.98
N ILE A 204 20.21 -7.22 7.76
CA ILE A 204 19.74 -8.56 7.39
C ILE A 204 20.96 -9.46 7.23
N LEU A 205 20.96 -10.59 7.93
CA LEU A 205 22.07 -11.53 8.05
C LEU A 205 21.68 -12.87 7.43
N SER A 206 22.62 -13.48 6.73
CA SER A 206 22.61 -14.91 6.43
C SER A 206 22.83 -15.75 7.70
N PRO A 207 22.58 -17.08 7.67
CA PRO A 207 22.80 -17.94 8.83
C PRO A 207 24.27 -17.96 9.31
N SER A 208 25.24 -17.86 8.39
CA SER A 208 26.66 -17.77 8.73
C SER A 208 27.01 -16.44 9.40
N GLU A 209 26.54 -15.32 8.84
CA GLU A 209 26.78 -13.99 9.42
C GLU A 209 26.12 -13.85 10.80
N PHE A 210 24.96 -14.47 11.02
CA PHE A 210 24.32 -14.55 12.33
C PHE A 210 25.12 -15.38 13.34
N ALA A 211 25.72 -16.50 12.92
CA ALA A 211 26.56 -17.31 13.79
C ALA A 211 27.85 -16.57 14.19
N GLU A 212 28.39 -15.73 13.30
CA GLU A 212 29.59 -14.93 13.53
C GLU A 212 29.30 -13.65 14.34
N SER A 213 28.09 -13.11 14.31
CA SER A 213 27.76 -11.85 14.97
C SER A 213 27.68 -11.94 16.49
N GLY A 214 27.50 -13.14 17.05
CA GLY A 214 27.23 -13.36 18.47
C GLY A 214 25.83 -12.95 18.91
N ASP A 215 24.93 -12.61 17.98
CA ASP A 215 23.54 -12.29 18.29
C ASP A 215 22.80 -13.53 18.80
N THR A 216 21.79 -13.30 19.64
CA THR A 216 20.84 -14.34 20.04
C THR A 216 19.47 -14.05 19.42
N ALA A 217 18.90 -15.04 18.73
CA ALA A 217 17.59 -14.91 18.15
C ALA A 217 16.51 -14.85 19.25
N VAL A 218 15.63 -13.87 19.16
CA VAL A 218 14.49 -13.71 20.07
C VAL A 218 13.46 -14.78 19.74
N GLU A 219 13.32 -15.77 20.64
CA GLU A 219 12.34 -16.86 20.52
C GLU A 219 11.24 -16.82 21.58
N SER A 220 11.39 -15.95 22.59
CA SER A 220 10.41 -15.71 23.65
C SER A 220 10.57 -14.30 24.21
N ASP A 221 9.53 -13.77 24.83
CA ASP A 221 9.57 -12.54 25.62
C ASP A 221 8.73 -12.68 26.90
N SER A 222 8.38 -11.57 27.55
CA SER A 222 7.59 -11.55 28.79
C SER A 222 6.20 -12.19 28.68
N GLU A 223 5.65 -12.34 27.47
CA GLU A 223 4.38 -13.01 27.21
C GLU A 223 4.55 -14.50 26.86
N GLY A 224 5.78 -15.01 26.88
CA GLY A 224 6.12 -16.41 26.62
C GLY A 224 6.72 -16.66 25.23
N PRO A 225 6.74 -17.92 24.76
CA PRO A 225 7.37 -18.31 23.50
C PRO A 225 6.64 -17.71 22.29
N LEU A 226 7.41 -17.31 21.27
CA LEU A 226 6.87 -16.76 20.03
C LEU A 226 6.31 -17.85 19.12
N LEU A 227 7.04 -18.96 18.97
CA LEU A 227 6.60 -20.12 18.20
C LEU A 227 6.47 -21.36 19.11
N PRO A 228 5.65 -22.35 18.73
CA PRO A 228 5.61 -23.64 19.41
C PRO A 228 6.98 -24.30 19.49
N SER A 229 7.28 -24.98 20.60
CA SER A 229 8.60 -25.61 20.84
C SER A 229 9.02 -26.64 19.79
N VAL A 230 8.06 -27.21 19.05
CA VAL A 230 8.29 -28.22 18.00
C VAL A 230 8.83 -27.57 16.71
N CYS A 231 8.69 -26.25 16.54
CA CYS A 231 9.14 -25.55 15.35
C CYS A 231 10.69 -25.46 15.30
N PRO A 232 11.32 -25.82 14.17
CA PRO A 232 12.77 -25.66 14.01
C PRO A 232 13.20 -24.20 14.18
N LYS A 233 14.31 -23.96 14.87
CA LYS A 233 14.85 -22.61 15.12
C LYS A 233 15.94 -22.19 14.12
N SER A 234 16.12 -22.96 13.06
CA SER A 234 16.93 -22.58 11.91
C SER A 234 16.11 -21.75 10.94
N TRP A 235 16.74 -20.68 10.44
CA TRP A 235 16.11 -19.71 9.55
C TRP A 235 17.02 -19.42 8.36
N PRO A 236 16.47 -19.19 7.15
CA PRO A 236 17.26 -18.79 5.99
C PRO A 236 17.81 -17.36 6.09
N LEU A 237 17.24 -16.52 6.95
CA LEU A 237 17.76 -15.18 7.26
C LEU A 237 17.44 -14.79 8.71
N TYR A 238 18.23 -13.85 9.21
CA TYR A 238 18.03 -13.19 10.51
C TYR A 238 17.98 -11.67 10.32
N VAL A 239 17.08 -11.00 11.01
CA VAL A 239 16.89 -9.55 10.93
C VAL A 239 17.27 -8.93 12.28
N ARG A 240 18.39 -8.21 12.31
CA ARG A 240 18.79 -7.40 13.47
C ARG A 240 18.07 -6.06 13.41
N LEU A 241 17.50 -5.67 14.53
CA LEU A 241 16.79 -4.40 14.72
C LEU A 241 17.65 -3.41 15.50
N SER A 242 17.37 -2.13 15.32
CA SER A 242 18.10 -1.03 15.97
C SER A 242 17.97 -1.00 17.49
N ASN A 243 17.05 -1.79 18.06
CA ASN A 243 16.89 -1.96 19.52
C ASN A 243 17.70 -3.16 20.06
N GLY A 244 18.51 -3.81 19.23
CA GLY A 244 19.31 -4.98 19.59
C GLY A 244 18.59 -6.32 19.48
N GLU A 245 17.28 -6.34 19.23
CA GLU A 245 16.56 -7.59 19.00
C GLU A 245 16.92 -8.19 17.63
N CYS A 246 17.04 -9.51 17.56
CA CYS A 246 17.31 -10.23 16.32
C CYS A 246 16.26 -11.32 16.10
N TYR A 247 15.63 -11.35 14.93
CA TYR A 247 14.57 -12.31 14.60
C TYR A 247 14.96 -13.14 13.38
N GLY A 248 15.01 -14.46 13.53
CA GLY A 248 15.08 -15.35 12.38
C GLY A 248 13.72 -15.44 11.67
N ALA A 249 13.71 -15.49 10.34
CA ALA A 249 12.49 -15.55 9.52
C ALA A 249 12.71 -16.26 8.18
N ASP A 250 11.64 -16.65 7.50
CA ASP A 250 11.71 -17.28 6.17
C ASP A 250 11.93 -16.26 5.05
N PHE A 251 11.38 -15.05 5.19
CA PHE A 251 11.64 -13.89 4.34
C PHE A 251 11.17 -12.58 5.00
N VAL A 252 11.56 -11.45 4.43
CA VAL A 252 11.15 -10.10 4.83
C VAL A 252 10.14 -9.55 3.83
N ILE A 253 9.09 -8.88 4.33
CA ILE A 253 8.14 -8.10 3.54
C ILE A 253 8.47 -6.63 3.77
N SER A 254 8.95 -5.94 2.74
CA SER A 254 9.30 -4.53 2.78
C SER A 254 8.14 -3.68 2.25
N ALA A 255 7.53 -2.91 3.15
CA ALA A 255 6.40 -2.03 2.90
C ALA A 255 6.69 -0.61 3.45
N ILE A 256 7.90 -0.10 3.16
CA ILE A 256 8.42 1.17 3.70
C ILE A 256 8.12 2.40 2.84
N GLY A 257 7.34 2.24 1.77
CA GLY A 257 6.92 3.32 0.89
C GLY A 257 7.10 3.01 -0.59
N VAL A 258 6.73 3.98 -1.42
CA VAL A 258 6.83 3.91 -2.88
C VAL A 258 7.49 5.19 -3.42
N GLU A 259 8.29 5.05 -4.47
CA GLU A 259 8.95 6.11 -5.22
C GLU A 259 8.28 6.31 -6.59
N ALA A 260 8.48 7.46 -7.24
CA ALA A 260 7.98 7.68 -8.59
C ALA A 260 8.70 6.73 -9.57
N ASN A 261 7.95 6.13 -10.52
CA ASN A 261 8.52 5.26 -11.55
C ASN A 261 9.16 6.09 -12.68
N LEU A 262 10.24 6.80 -12.36
CA LEU A 262 10.96 7.71 -13.26
C LEU A 262 12.47 7.56 -13.08
N ILE A 263 13.21 7.67 -14.18
CA ILE A 263 14.67 7.76 -14.18
C ILE A 263 15.02 9.15 -14.73
N SER A 264 15.64 9.99 -13.91
CA SER A 264 16.17 11.29 -14.36
C SER A 264 17.66 11.13 -14.67
N SER A 265 18.05 11.28 -15.94
CA SER A 265 19.46 11.22 -16.33
C SER A 265 20.08 12.61 -16.19
N THR A 266 20.70 12.89 -15.05
CA THR A 266 21.55 14.08 -14.88
C THR A 266 22.96 13.91 -15.45
N SER A 267 23.30 12.71 -15.95
CA SER A 267 24.64 12.37 -16.44
C SER A 267 24.64 12.04 -17.94
N THR A 268 25.61 12.59 -18.66
CA THR A 268 25.87 12.43 -20.10
C THR A 268 26.45 11.05 -20.49
N ALA A 269 26.57 10.12 -19.54
CA ALA A 269 26.94 8.74 -19.83
C ALA A 269 25.69 7.93 -20.20
N PHE A 270 25.78 7.12 -21.26
CA PHE A 270 24.77 6.10 -21.57
C PHE A 270 24.39 5.36 -20.28
N PRO A 271 23.10 5.29 -19.90
CA PRO A 271 22.73 4.65 -18.67
C PRO A 271 23.10 3.17 -18.79
N THR A 272 24.06 2.72 -17.98
CA THR A 272 24.19 1.31 -17.66
C THR A 272 22.83 0.92 -17.11
N PHE A 273 22.07 0.11 -17.85
CA PHE A 273 20.75 -0.37 -17.44
C PHE A 273 20.92 -1.22 -16.19
N ALA A 274 21.00 -0.59 -15.01
CA ALA A 274 20.66 -1.24 -13.78
C ALA A 274 19.22 -1.71 -13.97
N VAL A 275 19.02 -3.03 -14.02
CA VAL A 275 17.71 -3.64 -14.22
C VAL A 275 16.73 -2.94 -13.29
N PRO A 276 15.77 -2.16 -13.82
CA PRO A 276 14.84 -1.46 -12.96
C PRO A 276 14.10 -2.54 -12.17
N SER A 277 14.03 -2.39 -10.85
CA SER A 277 13.14 -3.18 -9.99
C SER A 277 11.65 -2.92 -10.29
N ALA A 278 11.37 -2.23 -11.39
CA ALA A 278 10.12 -1.63 -11.79
C ALA A 278 9.79 -1.98 -13.25
N PRO A 279 8.58 -2.45 -13.56
CA PRO A 279 8.16 -2.60 -14.95
C PRO A 279 8.08 -1.22 -15.63
N CYS A 280 8.74 -1.10 -16.78
CA CYS A 280 8.63 0.01 -17.74
C CYS A 280 8.85 1.43 -17.15
N PRO A 281 10.04 1.78 -16.63
CA PRO A 281 10.31 3.15 -16.21
C PRO A 281 10.31 4.10 -17.41
N VAL A 282 9.95 5.37 -17.16
CA VAL A 282 10.16 6.46 -18.12
C VAL A 282 11.49 7.14 -17.79
N VAL A 283 12.35 7.26 -18.80
CA VAL A 283 13.58 8.04 -18.73
C VAL A 283 13.24 9.46 -19.16
N LEU A 284 13.59 10.43 -18.33
CA LEU A 284 13.53 11.86 -18.64
C LEU A 284 14.96 12.36 -18.78
N GLU A 285 15.28 12.91 -19.93
CA GLU A 285 16.60 13.46 -20.23
C GLU A 285 16.66 14.93 -19.81
N ALA A 286 17.85 15.43 -19.45
CA ALA A 286 18.00 16.83 -19.00
C ALA A 286 17.52 17.84 -20.07
N GLN A 287 17.73 17.52 -21.35
CA GLN A 287 17.25 18.31 -22.50
C GLN A 287 15.73 18.38 -22.64
N ASP A 288 14.97 17.48 -21.98
CA ASP A 288 13.51 17.49 -22.07
C ASP A 288 12.89 18.68 -21.35
N GLY A 289 13.63 19.35 -20.45
CA GLY A 289 13.13 20.52 -19.71
C GLY A 289 12.02 20.21 -18.71
N ILE A 290 11.75 18.93 -18.43
CA ILE A 290 10.74 18.47 -17.48
C ILE A 290 11.30 18.53 -16.06
N ALA A 291 10.72 19.38 -15.22
CA ALA A 291 11.11 19.53 -13.83
C ALA A 291 10.74 18.28 -13.01
N THR A 292 11.68 17.79 -12.20
CA THR A 292 11.48 16.63 -11.32
C THR A 292 11.75 16.97 -9.86
N ALA A 293 10.94 16.43 -8.94
CA ALA A 293 11.16 16.56 -7.51
C ALA A 293 12.35 15.72 -7.04
N SER A 294 12.92 16.09 -5.88
CA SER A 294 14.07 15.36 -5.31
C SER A 294 13.68 13.94 -4.87
N ILE A 295 14.64 13.02 -4.86
CA ILE A 295 14.44 11.65 -4.33
C ILE A 295 14.04 11.68 -2.86
N ALA A 296 14.55 12.66 -2.10
CA ALA A 296 14.21 12.86 -0.69
C ALA A 296 12.72 13.14 -0.47
N GLU A 297 12.07 13.83 -1.41
CA GLU A 297 10.63 14.09 -1.43
C GLU A 297 9.82 12.97 -2.11
N GLY A 298 10.47 11.87 -2.50
CA GLY A 298 9.87 10.73 -3.17
C GLY A 298 9.92 10.77 -4.70
N GLY A 299 10.55 11.80 -5.29
CA GLY A 299 10.66 12.00 -6.74
C GLY A 299 9.33 12.28 -7.43
N GLY A 300 9.35 12.42 -8.75
CA GLY A 300 8.15 12.63 -9.56
C GLY A 300 8.29 13.79 -10.54
N VAL A 301 7.48 13.80 -11.59
CA VAL A 301 7.31 14.96 -12.48
C VAL A 301 6.60 16.06 -11.69
N VAL A 302 7.22 17.23 -11.56
CA VAL A 302 6.61 18.37 -10.89
C VAL A 302 5.47 18.89 -11.76
N VAL A 303 4.27 18.96 -11.19
CA VAL A 303 3.06 19.45 -11.87
C VAL A 303 2.38 20.59 -11.14
N ASN A 304 1.73 21.48 -11.89
CA ASN A 304 0.82 22.52 -11.36
C ASN A 304 -0.59 21.95 -11.06
N GLU A 305 -1.55 22.80 -10.68
CA GLU A 305 -2.93 22.41 -10.34
C GLU A 305 -3.68 21.74 -11.52
N MET A 306 -3.23 22.00 -12.75
CA MET A 306 -3.75 21.40 -13.99
C MET A 306 -3.07 20.07 -14.33
N MET A 307 -2.24 19.53 -13.44
CA MET A 307 -1.42 18.33 -13.69
C MET A 307 -0.44 18.48 -14.85
N GLN A 308 -0.17 19.73 -15.26
CA GLN A 308 0.75 20.08 -16.33
C GLN A 308 2.17 20.20 -15.77
N SER A 309 3.14 19.65 -16.49
CA SER A 309 4.57 19.79 -16.14
C SER A 309 5.13 21.15 -16.56
N SER A 310 6.44 21.35 -16.40
CA SER A 310 7.14 22.52 -16.95
C SER A 310 7.16 22.57 -18.48
N VAL A 311 6.82 21.46 -19.17
CA VAL A 311 6.61 21.42 -20.62
C VAL A 311 5.11 21.44 -20.91
N PRO A 312 4.58 22.43 -21.65
CA PRO A 312 3.14 22.66 -21.79
C PRO A 312 2.34 21.46 -22.34
N GLU A 313 2.94 20.67 -23.23
CA GLU A 313 2.31 19.51 -23.88
C GLU A 313 2.44 18.22 -23.05
N VAL A 314 3.15 18.27 -21.91
CA VAL A 314 3.43 17.11 -21.05
C VAL A 314 2.74 17.29 -19.70
N TYR A 315 1.90 16.32 -19.37
CA TYR A 315 1.16 16.20 -18.12
C TYR A 315 1.65 14.98 -17.34
N ALA A 316 1.38 14.92 -16.04
CA ALA A 316 1.63 13.72 -15.26
C ALA A 316 0.52 13.49 -14.22
N ALA A 317 0.17 12.22 -13.99
CA ALA A 317 -0.88 11.84 -13.06
C ALA A 317 -0.50 10.59 -12.26
N GLY A 318 -1.10 10.43 -11.08
CA GLY A 318 -0.81 9.32 -10.18
C GLY A 318 0.55 9.41 -9.49
N ASP A 319 1.04 8.25 -9.04
CA ASP A 319 2.21 8.18 -8.15
C ASP A 319 3.51 8.75 -8.78
N CYS A 320 3.58 8.87 -10.12
CA CYS A 320 4.72 9.48 -10.81
C CYS A 320 4.66 11.01 -10.86
N ALA A 321 3.54 11.62 -10.51
CA ALA A 321 3.42 13.07 -10.39
C ALA A 321 3.83 13.55 -9.00
N PHE A 322 4.37 14.75 -8.93
CA PHE A 322 4.66 15.48 -7.71
C PHE A 322 3.92 16.82 -7.74
N ALA A 323 3.03 17.07 -6.79
CA ALA A 323 2.25 18.31 -6.75
C ALA A 323 3.13 19.50 -6.33
N GLY A 324 3.58 20.26 -7.33
CA GLY A 324 4.39 21.47 -7.17
C GLY A 324 3.55 22.73 -6.91
N TRP A 325 2.32 22.58 -6.43
CA TRP A 325 1.32 23.65 -6.30
C TRP A 325 1.79 24.77 -5.37
N ARG A 326 1.48 26.02 -5.74
CA ARG A 326 1.90 27.21 -4.98
C ARG A 326 0.77 28.23 -4.88
N PRO A 327 0.46 28.74 -3.67
CA PRO A 327 1.04 28.38 -2.39
C PRO A 327 0.59 26.99 -1.90
N LYS A 328 1.45 26.27 -1.18
CA LYS A 328 1.05 25.01 -0.54
C LYS A 328 0.11 25.31 0.62
N ALA A 329 -1.07 24.68 0.64
CA ALA A 329 -1.94 24.74 1.80
C ALA A 329 -1.22 24.10 3.01
N PRO A 330 -1.21 24.73 4.21
CA PRO A 330 -0.40 24.29 5.35
C PRO A 330 -0.64 22.84 5.80
N HIS A 331 -1.84 22.33 5.54
CA HIS A 331 -2.29 21.00 5.98
C HIS A 331 -2.38 20.00 4.84
N TRP A 332 -2.14 20.42 3.60
CA TRP A 332 -2.19 19.54 2.44
C TRP A 332 -0.83 18.89 2.23
N PHE A 333 -0.84 17.58 2.04
CA PHE A 333 0.33 16.83 1.64
C PHE A 333 -0.08 15.72 0.67
N GLN A 334 0.81 15.43 -0.26
CA GLN A 334 0.56 14.40 -1.26
C GLN A 334 0.70 13.01 -0.63
N MET A 335 -0.19 12.10 -1.00
CA MET A 335 -0.08 10.67 -0.66
C MET A 335 -0.24 9.80 -1.90
N ARG A 336 0.59 8.77 -2.01
CA ARG A 336 0.53 7.84 -3.15
C ARG A 336 -0.54 6.78 -2.95
N LEU A 337 -1.80 7.22 -3.10
CA LEU A 337 -3.00 6.41 -3.00
C LEU A 337 -3.70 6.27 -4.35
N TRP A 338 -4.37 5.13 -4.54
CA TRP A 338 -5.14 4.86 -5.75
C TRP A 338 -6.21 5.93 -6.02
N SER A 339 -6.83 6.50 -4.99
CA SER A 339 -7.86 7.54 -5.14
C SER A 339 -7.26 8.87 -5.59
N GLN A 340 -6.06 9.24 -5.13
CA GLN A 340 -5.32 10.40 -5.67
C GLN A 340 -4.93 10.15 -7.13
N ALA A 341 -4.47 8.93 -7.45
CA ALA A 341 -4.14 8.60 -8.84
C ALA A 341 -5.34 8.69 -9.78
N ARG A 342 -6.52 8.26 -9.33
CA ARG A 342 -7.77 8.44 -10.07
C ARG A 342 -8.10 9.92 -10.25
N GLN A 343 -8.12 10.71 -9.18
CA GLN A 343 -8.50 12.13 -9.23
C GLN A 343 -7.54 12.94 -10.11
N THR A 344 -6.23 12.75 -9.95
CA THR A 344 -5.21 13.42 -10.79
C THR A 344 -5.30 13.00 -12.25
N ALA A 345 -5.66 11.75 -12.56
CA ALA A 345 -5.88 11.33 -13.95
C ALA A 345 -7.09 12.03 -14.58
N PHE A 346 -8.20 12.17 -13.85
CA PHE A 346 -9.36 12.94 -14.32
C PHE A 346 -9.01 14.41 -14.55
N GLN A 347 -8.27 15.02 -13.62
CA GLN A 347 -7.82 16.40 -13.75
C GLN A 347 -6.90 16.58 -14.96
N ALA A 348 -5.89 15.72 -15.13
CA ALA A 348 -5.00 15.78 -16.29
C ALA A 348 -5.76 15.66 -17.62
N ALA A 349 -6.70 14.72 -17.71
CA ALA A 349 -7.52 14.54 -18.91
C ALA A 349 -8.37 15.79 -19.22
N LYS A 350 -9.00 16.38 -18.19
CA LYS A 350 -9.76 17.62 -18.31
C LYS A 350 -8.86 18.77 -18.75
N SER A 351 -7.72 18.96 -18.10
CA SER A 351 -6.75 20.00 -18.45
C SER A 351 -6.21 19.87 -19.87
N MET A 352 -5.95 18.65 -20.35
CA MET A 352 -5.56 18.41 -21.75
C MET A 352 -6.67 18.80 -22.75
N PHE A 353 -7.93 18.56 -22.41
CA PHE A 353 -9.08 18.99 -23.23
C PHE A 353 -9.21 20.52 -23.26
N TYR A 354 -9.18 21.17 -22.10
CA TYR A 354 -9.28 22.62 -21.95
C TYR A 354 -8.13 23.36 -22.68
N HIS A 355 -6.91 22.82 -22.58
CA HIS A 355 -5.77 23.31 -23.35
C HIS A 355 -6.01 23.21 -24.87
N THR A 356 -6.85 22.30 -25.36
CA THR A 356 -7.18 22.22 -26.80
C THR A 356 -8.06 23.37 -27.27
N ILE A 357 -8.93 23.88 -26.40
CA ILE A 357 -9.87 24.97 -26.70
C ILE A 357 -9.36 26.34 -26.25
N GLY A 358 -8.15 26.41 -25.69
CA GLY A 358 -7.54 27.67 -25.21
C GLY A 358 -8.13 28.17 -23.90
N GLU A 359 -8.72 27.27 -23.10
CA GLU A 359 -9.29 27.59 -21.79
C GLU A 359 -8.51 26.89 -20.66
N GLU A 360 -8.76 27.32 -19.42
CA GLU A 360 -8.21 26.69 -18.22
C GLU A 360 -9.23 25.77 -17.55
N ALA A 361 -8.80 24.58 -17.17
CA ALA A 361 -9.67 23.63 -16.47
C ALA A 361 -9.83 24.05 -15.00
N PRO A 362 -11.06 24.22 -14.50
CA PRO A 362 -11.26 24.48 -13.08
C PRO A 362 -10.83 23.27 -12.26
N LEU A 363 -10.10 23.54 -11.17
CA LEU A 363 -9.65 22.54 -10.21
C LEU A 363 -10.84 21.92 -9.48
N ASP A 364 -10.82 20.60 -9.33
CA ASP A 364 -11.87 19.86 -8.65
C ASP A 364 -11.78 20.04 -7.12
N PHE A 365 -12.92 20.24 -6.45
CA PHE A 365 -13.00 20.33 -4.99
C PHE A 365 -12.47 19.07 -4.28
N SER A 366 -12.41 17.94 -4.97
CA SER A 366 -11.79 16.68 -4.50
C SER A 366 -10.33 16.84 -4.08
N PHE A 367 -9.65 17.90 -4.52
CA PHE A 367 -8.28 18.23 -4.12
C PHE A 367 -8.20 19.04 -2.81
N GLU A 368 -9.32 19.61 -2.35
CA GLU A 368 -9.43 20.33 -1.07
C GLU A 368 -9.78 19.38 0.08
N ILE A 369 -10.69 18.43 -0.15
CA ILE A 369 -11.10 17.44 0.85
C ILE A 369 -10.85 16.04 0.32
N PHE A 370 -9.86 15.36 0.89
CA PHE A 370 -9.58 13.98 0.53
C PHE A 370 -10.15 13.03 1.58
N THR A 371 -10.96 12.09 1.14
CA THR A 371 -11.45 10.98 1.96
C THR A 371 -11.00 9.66 1.35
N HIS A 372 -10.38 8.83 2.17
CA HIS A 372 -9.98 7.49 1.80
C HIS A 372 -10.78 6.48 2.61
N VAL A 373 -11.13 5.36 1.98
CA VAL A 373 -11.80 4.26 2.66
C VAL A 373 -10.94 3.02 2.48
N THR A 374 -10.58 2.39 3.59
CA THR A 374 -9.80 1.15 3.63
C THR A 374 -10.37 0.21 4.68
N HIS A 375 -9.87 -1.03 4.72
CA HIS A 375 -10.24 -2.02 5.71
C HIS A 375 -9.00 -2.43 6.51
N PHE A 376 -8.98 -2.14 7.81
CA PHE A 376 -7.95 -2.66 8.70
C PHE A 376 -8.60 -3.51 9.80
N PHE A 377 -7.98 -4.64 10.11
CA PHE A 377 -8.45 -5.54 11.19
C PHE A 377 -9.91 -5.99 11.07
N GLY A 378 -10.41 -6.12 9.83
CA GLY A 378 -11.80 -6.46 9.55
C GLY A 378 -12.77 -5.35 9.93
N PHE A 379 -12.32 -4.10 9.99
CA PHE A 379 -13.13 -2.90 10.15
C PHE A 379 -12.97 -2.02 8.92
N LYS A 380 -14.10 -1.51 8.41
CA LYS A 380 -14.10 -0.45 7.41
C LYS A 380 -13.77 0.88 8.09
N LEU A 381 -12.75 1.55 7.60
CA LEU A 381 -12.26 2.82 8.11
C LEU A 381 -12.47 3.93 7.07
N HIS A 382 -13.00 5.04 7.53
CA HIS A 382 -13.13 6.27 6.77
C HIS A 382 -12.06 7.23 7.27
N LEU A 383 -11.13 7.57 6.38
CA LEU A 383 -9.91 8.34 6.67
C LEU A 383 -9.97 9.67 5.90
N PRO A 384 -10.48 10.73 6.53
CA PRO A 384 -10.34 12.09 6.01
C PRO A 384 -8.89 12.55 6.17
N GLN A 385 -8.32 13.12 5.11
CA GLN A 385 -6.97 13.65 5.05
C GLN A 385 -6.86 15.03 5.70
N LEU A 386 -7.25 15.13 6.96
CA LEU A 386 -6.87 16.26 7.81
C LEU A 386 -5.77 15.76 8.74
N PRO A 387 -4.62 16.45 8.85
CA PRO A 387 -3.56 16.00 9.73
C PRO A 387 -4.09 15.85 11.16
N ASN A 388 -3.49 14.94 11.93
CA ASN A 388 -3.74 14.75 13.37
C ASN A 388 -3.71 16.06 14.19
N TYR A 389 -3.13 17.14 13.64
CA TYR A 389 -3.13 18.48 14.24
C TYR A 389 -4.48 19.20 14.24
N VAL A 390 -5.42 18.87 13.36
CA VAL A 390 -6.76 19.49 13.37
C VAL A 390 -7.62 18.97 14.54
N MET A 391 -7.25 17.83 15.15
CA MET A 391 -7.85 17.38 16.39
C MET A 391 -7.55 18.30 17.59
N HIS A 392 -6.56 19.20 17.50
CA HIS A 392 -6.37 20.27 18.51
C HIS A 392 -7.37 21.43 18.36
N PHE A 393 -8.06 21.56 17.22
CA PHE A 393 -9.02 22.64 16.94
C PHE A 393 -10.49 22.24 17.11
N GLY A 394 -10.78 21.13 17.80
CA GLY A 394 -12.15 20.78 18.17
C GLY A 394 -13.06 20.34 17.02
N ILE A 395 -12.52 20.05 15.83
CA ILE A 395 -13.30 19.42 14.75
C ILE A 395 -13.31 17.91 14.99
N ILE A 396 -14.40 17.44 15.62
CA ILE A 396 -14.69 16.03 15.83
C ILE A 396 -14.96 15.39 14.45
N LEU A 397 -14.03 14.58 13.97
CA LEU A 397 -14.21 13.86 12.71
C LEU A 397 -14.35 12.35 13.01
N PHE A 398 -15.53 11.83 12.70
CA PHE A 398 -15.95 10.48 13.07
C PHE A 398 -15.16 9.41 12.29
N ILE A 399 -14.39 8.58 12.99
CA ILE A 399 -14.06 7.23 12.50
C ILE A 399 -15.34 6.40 12.66
N ILE A 400 -16.12 6.27 11.59
CA ILE A 400 -17.33 5.43 11.62
C ILE A 400 -16.92 3.97 11.40
N PHE A 401 -16.92 3.19 12.48
CA PHE A 401 -16.83 1.73 12.41
C PHE A 401 -18.19 1.17 11.98
N THR A 402 -18.32 0.74 10.74
CA THR A 402 -19.51 -0.01 10.30
C THR A 402 -19.23 -1.52 10.36
N HIS A 403 -20.01 -2.26 11.15
CA HIS A 403 -19.97 -3.71 11.18
C HIS A 403 -20.98 -4.25 10.14
N THR A 404 -20.54 -5.10 9.22
CA THR A 404 -21.37 -5.69 8.14
C THR A 404 -22.27 -6.82 8.64
N LYS A 405 -23.09 -6.56 9.66
CA LYS A 405 -24.24 -7.39 10.03
C LYS A 405 -25.13 -6.61 10.99
N THR A 406 -26.35 -6.32 10.52
CA THR A 406 -27.45 -5.63 11.22
C THR A 406 -27.14 -4.21 11.71
N GLN A 407 -28.00 -3.26 11.33
CA GLN A 407 -28.00 -1.91 11.88
C GLN A 407 -28.28 -1.95 13.39
N SER A 408 -27.24 -2.12 14.20
CA SER A 408 -27.27 -1.73 15.61
C SER A 408 -26.25 -0.62 15.82
N TRP A 409 -26.77 0.57 16.14
CA TRP A 409 -25.99 1.74 16.48
C TRP A 409 -25.43 1.56 17.89
N HIS A 410 -24.27 0.93 18.04
CA HIS A 410 -23.55 0.99 19.30
C HIS A 410 -22.83 2.33 19.40
N ARG A 411 -23.51 3.29 20.04
CA ARG A 411 -22.91 4.54 20.53
C ARG A 411 -21.87 4.14 21.59
N ALA A 412 -20.58 4.25 21.27
CA ALA A 412 -19.56 4.22 22.31
C ALA A 412 -19.64 5.55 23.08
N GLU A 413 -20.34 5.56 24.21
CA GLU A 413 -20.31 6.69 25.16
C GLU A 413 -18.92 6.79 25.77
N TRP A 414 -18.05 7.62 25.19
CA TRP A 414 -16.69 7.85 25.70
C TRP A 414 -16.34 9.33 25.87
N PHE A 415 -17.32 10.24 25.90
CA PHE A 415 -17.07 11.67 26.13
C PHE A 415 -18.16 12.33 26.98
N GLN A 416 -18.07 12.17 28.30
CA GLN A 416 -18.76 13.04 29.26
C GLN A 416 -17.88 13.46 30.46
N ARG A 417 -16.55 13.22 30.44
CA ARG A 417 -15.68 13.53 31.61
C ARG A 417 -14.43 14.35 31.36
N ARG A 418 -14.16 14.84 30.14
CA ARG A 418 -12.98 15.71 29.88
C ARG A 418 -13.30 17.05 29.19
N GLY A 419 -14.57 17.46 29.15
CA GLY A 419 -14.99 18.74 28.58
C GLY A 419 -15.01 19.93 29.54
N ASN A 420 -14.91 19.70 30.87
CA ASN A 420 -15.11 20.75 31.87
C ASN A 420 -13.82 21.32 32.51
N GLU A 421 -12.63 20.86 32.11
CA GLU A 421 -11.36 21.32 32.73
C GLU A 421 -10.51 22.24 31.84
N CYS A 422 -10.91 22.49 30.58
CA CYS A 422 -10.13 23.35 29.67
C CYS A 422 -10.83 24.66 29.26
N MET A 423 -12.01 24.98 29.80
CA MET A 423 -12.59 26.33 29.71
C MET A 423 -12.52 27.00 31.08
N GLY A 424 -11.33 27.48 31.44
CA GLY A 424 -11.13 28.18 32.71
C GLY A 424 -9.68 28.39 33.06
N LYS A 425 -8.94 29.16 32.25
CA LYS A 425 -7.92 30.16 32.67
C LYS A 425 -7.15 30.68 31.45
N SER A 426 -7.22 32.02 31.33
CA SER A 426 -6.53 32.99 30.46
C SER A 426 -6.60 32.78 28.95
#